data_AF-A0A928Z900-F1
#
_entry.id   AF-A0A928Z900-F1
#
_cell.length_a   1.000
_cell.length_b   1.000
_cell.length_c   1.000
_cell.angle_alpha   90.00
_cell.angle_beta   90.00
_cell.angle_gamma   90.00
#
_symmetry.space_group_name_H-M   'P 1'
#
loop_
_entity.id
_entity.type
_entity.pdbx_description
1 polymer ?
#
loop_
_entity_poly.entity_id
_entity_poly.type
_entity_poly.pdbx_seq_one_letter_code
_entity_poly.pdbx_strand_id
1 'polypeptide(L)'
;ASLDRISKLLPTSSKQGWRWQNLRSPLSITLAVGFLSSLLTINNWVFHKPYYPDRIAGQMMLDRTVPLVMVVGYENLQEAALGLSFALELQKRHRTPEPDIEPGMAHSPSQPPPNVKFAFLDRSTGYDAVWQSLSQLQPLPEPPFNLWVVGPGLQQAAYPASIAIVSSDSQCDRDLDRYYRLGIPYQLYRCRLRKTSQSRIEKVRADL
;
A
#
# COMPACT_ATOMS: atom_id res chain seq x y z
N ALA A 1 -58.22 -43.20 -52.41
CA ALA A 1 -56.91 -43.11 -51.74
C ALA A 1 -56.59 -41.63 -51.58
N SER A 2 -56.73 -41.10 -50.36
CA SER A 2 -55.59 -40.77 -49.48
C SER A 2 -54.85 -39.54 -50.05
N LEU A 3 -54.92 -38.36 -49.45
CA LEU A 3 -54.32 -38.04 -48.15
C LEU A 3 -55.03 -36.81 -47.52
N ASP A 4 -56.10 -37.09 -46.79
CA ASP A 4 -56.53 -36.27 -45.66
C ASP A 4 -55.72 -36.77 -44.44
N ARG A 5 -55.20 -35.84 -43.62
CA ARG A 5 -54.25 -36.02 -42.49
C ARG A 5 -52.78 -35.90 -42.88
N ILE A 6 -52.18 -34.76 -42.53
CA ILE A 6 -50.99 -34.70 -41.68
C ILE A 6 -50.90 -33.26 -41.11
N SER A 7 -50.91 -33.20 -39.78
CA SER A 7 -50.46 -32.11 -38.89
C SER A 7 -51.03 -30.68 -39.14
N LYS A 8 -51.93 -30.06 -38.36
CA LYS A 8 -52.24 -30.14 -36.92
C LYS A 8 -51.03 -30.53 -36.09
N LEU A 9 -50.11 -29.60 -35.84
CA LEU A 9 -49.22 -29.56 -34.65
C LEU A 9 -48.19 -28.44 -34.87
N LEU A 10 -48.61 -27.18 -34.75
CA LEU A 10 -47.69 -26.10 -34.40
C LEU A 10 -48.34 -25.28 -33.29
N PRO A 11 -47.77 -25.29 -32.07
CA PRO A 11 -48.29 -24.49 -30.97
C PRO A 11 -48.08 -23.02 -31.31
N THR A 12 -49.16 -22.25 -31.26
CA THR A 12 -49.12 -20.79 -31.29
C THR A 12 -48.40 -20.32 -30.03
N SER A 13 -47.13 -19.96 -30.21
CA SER A 13 -46.30 -19.32 -29.19
C SER A 13 -46.99 -18.05 -28.72
N SER A 14 -47.57 -18.14 -27.52
CA SER A 14 -48.18 -17.01 -26.83
C SER A 14 -47.07 -16.01 -26.51
N LYS A 15 -47.17 -14.82 -27.09
CA LYS A 15 -46.37 -13.67 -26.69
C LYS A 15 -46.73 -13.36 -25.24
N GLN A 16 -45.95 -13.90 -24.32
CA GLN A 16 -46.01 -13.62 -22.90
C GLN A 16 -45.48 -12.19 -22.69
N GLY A 17 -46.38 -11.23 -22.92
CA GLY A 17 -46.16 -9.84 -22.58
C GLY A 17 -45.92 -9.73 -21.08
N TRP A 18 -44.68 -9.46 -20.70
CA TRP A 18 -44.30 -9.13 -19.34
C TRP A 18 -45.04 -7.85 -18.93
N ARG A 19 -46.18 -8.02 -18.23
CA ARG A 19 -47.01 -6.92 -17.72
C ARG A 19 -46.27 -6.22 -16.57
N TRP A 20 -45.46 -5.22 -16.92
CA TRP A 20 -44.96 -4.18 -16.00
C TRP A 20 -46.07 -3.21 -15.57
N GLN A 21 -47.22 -3.70 -15.08
CA GLN A 21 -48.37 -2.83 -14.76
C GLN A 21 -48.44 -2.39 -13.30
N ASN A 22 -47.62 -2.92 -12.38
CA ASN A 22 -47.76 -2.66 -10.94
C ASN A 22 -46.56 -1.98 -10.24
N LEU A 23 -45.61 -1.38 -10.97
CA LEU A 23 -44.47 -0.66 -10.37
C LEU A 23 -44.61 0.88 -10.39
N ARG A 24 -45.81 1.41 -10.16
CA ARG A 24 -46.07 2.88 -10.07
C ARG A 24 -46.35 3.38 -8.65
N SER A 25 -46.14 2.55 -7.63
CA SER A 25 -46.21 3.00 -6.24
C SER A 25 -44.90 3.72 -5.88
N PRO A 26 -44.92 5.04 -5.60
CA PRO A 26 -43.71 5.78 -5.22
C PRO A 26 -43.08 5.22 -3.93
N LEU A 27 -43.90 4.59 -3.08
CA LEU A 27 -43.46 3.95 -1.85
C LEU A 27 -42.63 2.68 -2.11
N SER A 28 -43.03 1.86 -3.09
CA SER A 28 -42.28 0.67 -3.50
C SER A 28 -40.94 1.03 -4.13
N ILE A 29 -40.89 2.13 -4.89
CA ILE A 29 -39.63 2.65 -5.46
C ILE A 29 -38.69 3.10 -4.34
N THR A 30 -39.20 3.86 -3.37
CA THR A 30 -38.39 4.35 -2.24
C THR A 30 -37.83 3.19 -1.39
N LEU A 31 -38.66 2.16 -1.14
CA LEU A 31 -38.24 0.95 -0.43
C LEU A 31 -37.21 0.15 -1.22
N ALA A 32 -37.41 -0.01 -2.53
CA ALA A 32 -36.46 -0.71 -3.39
C ALA A 32 -35.12 0.04 -3.46
N VAL A 33 -35.14 1.36 -3.62
CA VAL A 33 -33.93 2.21 -3.62
C VAL A 33 -33.22 2.13 -2.27
N GLY A 34 -33.95 2.24 -1.16
CA GLY A 34 -33.38 2.12 0.19
C GLY A 34 -32.74 0.75 0.45
N PHE A 35 -33.42 -0.32 0.04
CA PHE A 35 -32.90 -1.69 0.15
C PHE A 35 -31.66 -1.89 -0.72
N LEU A 36 -31.68 -1.39 -1.97
CA LEU A 36 -30.56 -1.48 -2.88
C LEU A 36 -29.36 -0.65 -2.39
N SER A 37 -29.60 0.55 -1.85
CA SER A 37 -28.54 1.38 -1.24
C SER A 37 -27.92 0.70 -0.02
N SER A 38 -28.74 0.05 0.82
CA SER A 38 -28.26 -0.69 1.99
C SER A 38 -27.38 -1.87 1.59
N LEU A 39 -27.82 -2.68 0.62
CA LEU A 39 -27.05 -3.79 0.04
C LEU A 39 -25.71 -3.33 -0.54
N LEU A 40 -25.70 -2.21 -1.29
CA LEU A 40 -24.48 -1.64 -1.87
C LEU A 40 -23.50 -1.15 -0.81
N THR A 41 -24.02 -0.57 0.29
CA THR A 41 -23.18 -0.14 1.41
C THR A 41 -22.61 -1.30 2.23
N ILE A 42 -23.40 -2.36 2.48
CA ILE A 42 -22.97 -3.52 3.27
C ILE A 42 -21.91 -4.33 2.52
N ASN A 43 -22.12 -4.56 1.22
CA ASN A 43 -21.15 -5.30 0.43
C ASN A 43 -19.90 -4.48 0.08
N ASN A 44 -19.82 -3.20 0.47
CA ASN A 44 -18.68 -2.33 0.21
C ASN A 44 -18.40 -2.10 -1.29
N TRP A 45 -19.38 -2.38 -2.17
CA TRP A 45 -19.22 -2.23 -3.64
C TRP A 45 -19.00 -0.78 -4.05
N VAL A 46 -19.48 0.17 -3.25
CA VAL A 46 -19.32 1.62 -3.46
C VAL A 46 -17.97 2.15 -2.95
N PHE A 47 -17.26 1.41 -2.09
CA PHE A 47 -16.05 1.92 -1.39
C PHE A 47 -14.79 1.07 -1.63
N HIS A 48 -14.64 0.48 -2.81
CA HIS A 48 -13.34 -0.02 -3.24
C HIS A 48 -12.41 1.15 -3.57
N LYS A 49 -11.77 1.69 -2.54
CA LYS A 49 -10.60 2.56 -2.66
C LYS A 49 -9.43 1.70 -3.20
N PRO A 50 -9.00 1.84 -4.46
CA PRO A 50 -8.16 0.88 -5.17
C PRO A 50 -6.68 1.06 -4.84
N TYR A 51 -6.32 0.98 -3.56
CA TYR A 51 -4.97 1.27 -3.09
C TYR A 51 -4.14 0.01 -2.76
N TYR A 52 -4.70 -1.18 -3.00
CA TYR A 52 -4.00 -2.49 -2.94
C TYR A 52 -2.91 -2.60 -1.85
N PRO A 53 -3.25 -2.40 -0.57
CA PRO A 53 -2.27 -2.34 0.52
C PRO A 53 -1.39 -3.59 0.60
N ASP A 54 -1.98 -4.74 0.27
CA ASP A 54 -1.33 -6.04 0.19
C ASP A 54 -0.14 -6.05 -0.80
N ARG A 55 -0.36 -5.53 -2.01
CA ARG A 55 0.68 -5.48 -3.06
C ARG A 55 1.81 -4.51 -2.69
N ILE A 56 1.45 -3.36 -2.12
CA ILE A 56 2.42 -2.35 -1.69
C ILE A 56 3.30 -2.89 -0.57
N ALA A 57 2.70 -3.53 0.43
CA ALA A 57 3.44 -4.16 1.52
C ALA A 57 4.39 -5.25 1.00
N GLY A 58 3.95 -6.08 0.04
CA GLY A 58 4.80 -7.05 -0.62
C GLY A 58 6.01 -6.43 -1.35
N GLN A 59 5.80 -5.30 -2.04
CA GLN A 59 6.88 -4.57 -2.73
C GLN A 59 7.86 -3.88 -1.77
N MET A 60 7.38 -3.46 -0.60
CA MET A 60 8.21 -2.81 0.41
C MET A 60 9.10 -3.81 1.18
N MET A 61 8.64 -5.05 1.37
CA MET A 61 9.37 -6.12 2.05
C MET A 61 10.34 -6.86 1.13
N LEU A 62 11.31 -6.13 0.56
CA LEU A 62 12.34 -6.71 -0.33
C LEU A 62 13.27 -7.70 0.37
N ASP A 63 13.67 -7.38 1.59
CA ASP A 63 14.60 -8.17 2.40
C ASP A 63 14.10 -8.17 3.85
N ARG A 64 13.72 -9.36 4.34
CA ARG A 64 13.23 -9.54 5.71
C ARG A 64 14.34 -9.56 6.76
N THR A 65 15.60 -9.41 6.38
CA THR A 65 16.73 -9.34 7.31
C THR A 65 17.11 -7.89 7.66
N VAL A 66 16.67 -6.92 6.86
CA VAL A 66 17.00 -5.50 7.02
C VAL A 66 15.80 -4.76 7.65
N PRO A 67 15.98 -3.98 8.73
CA PRO A 67 14.91 -3.15 9.31
C PRO A 67 14.26 -2.23 8.27
N LEU A 68 12.95 -2.02 8.40
CA LEU A 68 12.16 -1.24 7.46
C LEU A 68 11.52 -0.05 8.16
N VAL A 69 11.67 1.13 7.58
CA VAL A 69 10.99 2.35 8.02
C VAL A 69 10.11 2.82 6.87
N MET A 70 8.81 2.97 7.11
CA MET A 70 7.90 3.59 6.15
C MET A 70 7.46 4.96 6.66
N VAL A 71 7.64 5.98 5.81
CA VAL A 71 7.30 7.36 6.08
C VAL A 71 6.22 7.80 5.11
N VAL A 72 5.18 8.44 5.61
CA VAL A 72 4.07 8.95 4.79
C VAL A 72 4.00 10.46 4.97
N GLY A 73 4.22 11.21 3.89
CA GLY A 73 3.97 12.66 3.87
C GLY A 73 2.48 12.91 3.59
N TYR A 74 1.68 13.22 4.61
CA TYR A 74 0.22 13.34 4.49
C TYR A 74 -0.23 14.80 4.61
N GLU A 75 -1.22 15.21 3.82
CA GLU A 75 -1.85 16.54 3.93
C GLU A 75 -3.24 16.49 4.58
N ASN A 76 -3.92 15.35 4.48
CA ASN A 76 -5.26 15.16 5.01
C ASN A 76 -5.45 13.76 5.59
N LEU A 77 -6.56 13.57 6.31
CA LEU A 77 -6.86 12.31 6.98
C LEU A 77 -7.01 11.12 6.01
N GLN A 78 -7.36 11.36 4.75
CA GLN A 78 -7.48 10.26 3.78
C GLN A 78 -6.11 9.69 3.43
N GLU A 79 -5.11 10.55 3.27
CA GLU A 79 -3.72 10.14 3.02
C GLU A 79 -3.10 9.46 4.25
N ALA A 80 -3.39 9.97 5.45
CA ALA A 80 -2.97 9.32 6.70
C ALA A 80 -3.60 7.93 6.84
N ALA A 81 -4.91 7.79 6.62
CA ALA A 81 -5.61 6.51 6.67
C ALA A 81 -5.08 5.51 5.63
N LEU A 82 -4.72 6.00 4.44
CA LEU A 82 -4.10 5.21 3.40
C LEU A 82 -2.73 4.69 3.84
N GLY A 83 -1.88 5.58 4.37
CA GLY A 83 -0.59 5.17 4.91
C GLY A 83 -0.72 4.17 6.05
N LEU A 84 -1.71 4.34 6.94
CA LEU A 84 -2.03 3.37 7.99
C LEU A 84 -2.43 2.01 7.42
N SER A 85 -3.16 1.99 6.31
CA SER A 85 -3.56 0.75 5.64
C SER A 85 -2.33 -0.03 5.15
N PHE A 86 -1.31 0.66 4.65
CA PHE A 86 -0.05 0.05 4.25
C PHE A 86 0.76 -0.42 5.47
N ALA A 87 0.82 0.40 6.51
CA ALA A 87 1.49 0.07 7.76
C ALA A 87 0.91 -1.18 8.42
N LEU A 88 -0.41 -1.29 8.45
CA LEU A 88 -1.12 -2.44 8.99
C LEU A 88 -0.79 -3.71 8.23
N GLU A 89 -0.72 -3.64 6.90
CA GLU A 89 -0.42 -4.79 6.06
C GLU A 89 1.04 -5.24 6.17
N LEU A 90 1.97 -4.29 6.27
CA LEU A 90 3.37 -4.56 6.63
C LEU A 90 3.48 -5.23 8.01
N GLN A 91 2.71 -4.76 8.99
CA GLN A 91 2.71 -5.32 10.34
C GLN A 91 2.13 -6.75 10.37
N LYS A 92 1.06 -7.04 9.63
CA LYS A 92 0.50 -8.39 9.53
C LYS A 92 1.51 -9.38 8.96
N ARG A 93 2.13 -9.03 7.83
CA ARG A 93 3.15 -9.85 7.16
C ARG A 93 4.39 -10.09 8.01
N HIS A 94 4.70 -9.15 8.90
CA HIS A 94 5.77 -9.32 9.88
C HIS A 94 5.39 -10.25 11.05
N ARG A 95 4.11 -10.30 11.44
CA ARG A 95 3.62 -11.14 12.54
C ARG A 95 3.32 -12.59 12.14
N THR A 96 3.02 -12.84 10.87
CA THR A 96 2.70 -14.18 10.38
C THR A 96 3.97 -14.84 9.84
N PRO A 97 4.52 -15.87 10.51
CA PRO A 97 5.54 -16.73 9.92
C PRO A 97 4.97 -17.35 8.65
N GLU A 98 5.75 -17.37 7.58
CA GLU A 98 5.37 -17.96 6.31
C GLU A 98 4.90 -19.42 6.51
N PRO A 99 3.72 -19.83 6.02
CA PRO A 99 3.18 -21.17 6.24
C PRO A 99 3.83 -22.27 5.38
N ASP A 100 4.92 -21.96 4.66
CA ASP A 100 5.49 -22.84 3.63
C ASP A 100 6.49 -23.87 4.20
N ILE A 101 6.45 -24.15 5.50
CA ILE A 101 7.24 -25.24 6.12
C ILE A 101 6.29 -26.31 6.62
N GLU A 102 6.39 -27.49 6.01
CA GLU A 102 5.68 -28.71 6.43
C GLU A 102 5.80 -28.96 7.94
N PRO A 103 4.72 -29.44 8.60
CA PRO A 103 4.71 -29.70 10.04
C PRO A 103 5.61 -30.91 10.36
N GLY A 104 6.90 -30.69 10.55
CA GLY A 104 7.84 -31.78 10.86
C GLY A 104 9.28 -31.39 11.15
N MET A 105 9.75 -30.19 10.81
CA MET A 105 11.13 -29.77 11.09
C MET A 105 11.15 -28.39 11.74
N ALA A 106 11.17 -28.39 13.08
CA ALA A 106 11.34 -27.21 13.92
C ALA A 106 12.67 -26.51 13.57
N HIS A 107 12.60 -25.51 12.70
CA HIS A 107 13.68 -24.54 12.54
C HIS A 107 13.58 -23.53 13.68
N SER A 108 14.71 -23.37 14.35
CA SER A 108 14.91 -22.54 15.55
C SER A 108 14.31 -21.13 15.40
N PRO A 109 13.54 -20.61 16.38
CA PRO A 109 13.03 -19.25 16.37
C PRO A 109 14.14 -18.30 16.85
N SER A 110 15.25 -18.20 16.12
CA SER A 110 16.44 -17.49 16.58
C SER A 110 16.73 -16.16 15.89
N GLN A 111 15.95 -15.77 14.87
CA GLN A 111 16.03 -14.41 14.34
C GLN A 111 14.84 -13.56 14.81
N PRO A 112 15.07 -12.51 15.62
CA PRO A 112 14.01 -11.56 15.93
C PRO A 112 13.54 -10.94 14.61
N PRO A 113 12.22 -10.83 14.41
CA PRO A 113 11.71 -10.38 13.14
C PRO A 113 12.16 -8.91 12.90
N PRO A 114 12.41 -8.50 11.64
CA PRO A 114 12.99 -7.19 11.31
C PRO A 114 12.10 -6.04 11.78
N ASN A 115 12.61 -5.16 12.64
CA ASN A 115 11.84 -4.06 13.21
C ASN A 115 11.23 -3.18 12.11
N VAL A 116 9.89 -3.19 12.00
CA VAL A 116 9.15 -2.32 11.08
C VAL A 116 8.67 -1.10 11.85
N LYS A 117 9.12 0.09 11.43
CA LYS A 117 8.70 1.38 12.00
C LYS A 117 7.91 2.20 11.00
N PHE A 118 7.00 3.02 11.52
CA PHE A 118 6.12 3.87 10.73
C PHE A 118 6.19 5.29 11.23
N ALA A 119 6.19 6.25 10.32
CA ALA A 119 6.06 7.66 10.66
C ALA A 119 5.13 8.39 9.67
N PHE A 120 4.36 9.32 10.21
CA PHE A 120 3.43 10.15 9.47
C PHE A 120 3.85 11.59 9.66
N LEU A 121 4.24 12.25 8.57
CA LEU A 121 4.75 13.62 8.58
C LEU A 121 3.75 14.51 7.86
N ASP A 122 3.32 15.59 8.52
CA ASP A 122 2.44 16.57 7.90
C ASP A 122 3.18 17.28 6.77
N ARG A 123 2.53 17.38 5.61
CA ARG A 123 3.04 18.09 4.41
C ARG A 123 2.20 19.31 4.06
N SER A 124 1.37 19.82 4.97
CA SER A 124 0.54 21.02 4.76
C SER A 124 1.31 22.22 4.19
N THR A 125 2.60 22.35 4.50
CA THR A 125 3.50 23.39 3.98
C THR A 125 4.41 22.94 2.83
N GLY A 126 4.16 21.75 2.26
CA GLY A 126 4.95 21.15 1.18
C GLY A 126 5.96 20.08 1.63
N TYR A 127 6.64 19.46 0.66
CA TYR A 127 7.54 18.33 0.90
C TYR A 127 8.89 18.72 1.52
N ASP A 128 9.31 19.98 1.40
CA ASP A 128 10.55 20.44 2.03
C ASP A 128 10.49 20.29 3.56
N ALA A 129 9.33 20.58 4.16
CA ALA A 129 9.09 20.38 5.59
C ALA A 129 9.10 18.89 5.98
N VAL A 130 8.63 18.01 5.09
CA VAL A 130 8.69 16.54 5.27
C VAL A 130 10.15 16.09 5.30
N TRP A 131 10.97 16.56 4.36
CA TRP A 131 12.40 16.21 4.30
C TRP A 131 13.16 16.69 5.53
N GLN A 132 12.88 17.91 5.99
CA GLN A 132 13.46 18.46 7.20
C GLN A 132 13.04 17.64 8.44
N SER A 133 11.75 17.34 8.59
CA SER A 133 11.24 16.54 9.72
C SER A 133 11.82 15.12 9.71
N LEU A 134 11.94 14.51 8.53
CA LEU A 134 12.54 13.19 8.35
C LEU A 134 14.01 13.16 8.78
N SER A 135 14.77 14.23 8.53
CA SER A 135 16.18 14.30 8.93
C SER A 135 16.39 14.25 10.45
N GLN A 136 15.37 14.58 11.23
CA GLN A 136 15.40 14.67 12.70
C GLN A 136 14.60 13.54 13.37
N LEU A 137 13.98 12.65 12.60
CA LEU A 137 13.03 11.67 13.08
C LEU A 137 13.66 10.68 14.07
N GLN A 138 13.00 10.44 15.20
CA GLN A 138 13.43 9.48 16.23
C GLN A 138 12.22 8.74 16.85
N PRO A 139 12.40 7.49 17.30
CA PRO A 139 13.60 6.66 17.19
C PRO A 139 13.64 5.88 15.86
N LEU A 140 14.79 5.84 15.18
CA LEU A 140 15.02 5.01 13.98
C LEU A 140 15.81 3.73 14.32
N PRO A 141 15.83 2.70 13.44
CA PRO A 141 16.73 1.55 13.60
C PRO A 141 18.19 1.97 13.37
N GLU A 142 19.13 1.19 13.90
CA GLU A 142 20.54 1.34 13.53
C GLU A 142 20.76 0.94 12.06
N PRO A 143 21.63 1.62 11.31
CA PRO A 143 21.95 1.21 9.95
C PRO A 143 22.66 -0.15 9.90
N PRO A 144 22.45 -0.94 8.83
CA PRO A 144 21.68 -0.59 7.63
C PRO A 144 20.17 -0.77 7.82
N PHE A 145 19.39 0.13 7.22
CA PHE A 145 17.92 -0.02 7.14
C PHE A 145 17.38 0.48 5.81
N ASN A 146 16.20 -0.02 5.43
CA ASN A 146 15.46 0.43 4.25
C ASN A 146 14.45 1.50 4.66
N LEU A 147 14.47 2.63 3.97
CA LEU A 147 13.54 3.73 4.18
C LEU A 147 12.62 3.88 2.96
N TRP A 148 11.35 3.59 3.14
CA TRP A 148 10.31 3.83 2.14
C TRP A 148 9.63 5.16 2.42
N VAL A 149 9.62 6.05 1.43
CA VAL A 149 8.87 7.30 1.50
C VAL A 149 7.67 7.22 0.58
N VAL A 150 6.47 7.33 1.15
CA VAL A 150 5.20 7.40 0.44
C VAL A 150 4.82 8.88 0.30
N GLY A 151 4.73 9.35 -0.94
CA GLY A 151 4.56 10.76 -1.25
C GLY A 151 3.33 11.06 -2.12
N PRO A 152 2.10 11.09 -1.56
CA PRO A 152 0.91 11.55 -2.28
C PRO A 152 1.14 12.84 -3.09
N GLY A 153 0.94 12.77 -4.41
CA GLY A 153 1.14 13.93 -5.30
C GLY A 153 2.60 14.29 -5.63
N LEU A 154 3.58 13.63 -5.00
CA LEU A 154 5.00 13.89 -5.24
C LEU A 154 5.47 13.25 -6.55
N GLN A 155 6.08 14.04 -7.44
CA GLN A 155 6.66 13.53 -8.68
C GLN A 155 7.98 12.78 -8.41
N GLN A 156 8.30 11.80 -9.24
CA GLN A 156 9.53 11.00 -9.09
C GLN A 156 10.80 11.87 -9.04
N ALA A 157 10.88 12.91 -9.89
CA ALA A 157 12.03 13.81 -9.93
C ALA A 157 12.19 14.66 -8.66
N ALA A 158 11.11 14.87 -7.90
CA ALA A 158 11.12 15.68 -6.69
C ALA A 158 11.54 14.89 -5.43
N TYR A 159 11.72 13.57 -5.53
CA TYR A 159 12.41 12.81 -4.48
C TYR A 159 13.90 13.19 -4.47
N PRO A 160 14.46 13.59 -3.32
CA PRO A 160 15.89 13.90 -3.21
C PRO A 160 16.77 12.71 -3.66
N ALA A 161 17.94 13.00 -4.22
CA ALA A 161 18.90 11.94 -4.55
C ALA A 161 19.43 11.23 -3.29
N SER A 162 19.54 11.98 -2.19
CA SER A 162 19.96 11.46 -0.91
C SER A 162 19.38 12.27 0.25
N ILE A 163 19.25 11.63 1.42
CA ILE A 163 18.68 12.20 2.63
C ILE A 163 19.65 11.90 3.77
N ALA A 164 20.13 12.95 4.44
CA ALA A 164 20.91 12.80 5.66
C ALA A 164 19.95 12.73 6.85
N ILE A 165 20.05 11.66 7.64
CA ILE A 165 19.30 11.50 8.88
C ILE A 165 20.27 11.76 10.03
N VAL A 166 20.13 12.93 10.63
CA VAL A 166 21.02 13.44 11.69
C VAL A 166 20.87 12.60 12.95
N SER A 167 19.65 12.17 13.27
CA SER A 167 19.34 11.42 14.48
C SER A 167 19.98 10.05 14.58
N SER A 168 20.29 9.40 13.46
CA SER A 168 20.90 8.06 13.39
C SER A 168 22.26 8.06 12.70
N ASP A 169 22.87 9.24 12.51
CA ASP A 169 24.09 9.47 11.71
C ASP A 169 24.13 8.65 10.41
N SER A 170 23.00 8.68 9.69
CA SER A 170 22.78 7.84 8.52
C SER A 170 22.72 8.65 7.25
N GLN A 171 23.31 8.11 6.19
CA GLN A 171 23.15 8.60 4.82
C GLN A 171 22.22 7.63 4.08
N CYS A 172 21.11 8.15 3.57
CA CYS A 172 20.10 7.38 2.85
C CYS A 172 20.14 7.77 1.37
N ASP A 173 20.58 6.85 0.52
CA ASP A 173 20.69 7.09 -0.92
C ASP A 173 19.48 6.51 -1.65
N ARG A 174 18.94 7.26 -2.61
CA ARG A 174 17.76 6.85 -3.37
C ARG A 174 18.09 5.65 -4.26
N ASP A 175 17.27 4.60 -4.17
CA ASP A 175 17.37 3.41 -5.02
C ASP A 175 16.55 3.62 -6.30
N LEU A 176 17.22 3.99 -7.40
CA LEU A 176 16.57 4.40 -8.65
C LEU A 176 15.73 3.27 -9.29
N ASP A 177 16.05 2.02 -9.02
CA ASP A 177 15.33 0.85 -9.55
C ASP A 177 14.09 0.51 -8.71
N ARG A 178 13.87 1.24 -7.60
CA ARG A 178 12.84 0.96 -6.60
C ARG A 178 11.91 2.16 -6.38
N TYR A 179 11.43 2.71 -7.49
CA TYR A 179 10.31 3.62 -7.55
C TYR A 179 9.06 2.89 -8.05
N TYR A 180 7.92 3.11 -7.40
CA TYR A 180 6.66 2.51 -7.78
C TYR A 180 5.51 3.51 -7.65
N ARG A 181 4.44 3.26 -8.42
CA ARG A 181 3.22 4.07 -8.38
C ARG A 181 1.99 3.18 -8.56
N LEU A 182 1.39 2.76 -7.45
CA LEU A 182 0.10 2.07 -7.42
C LEU A 182 -0.91 2.98 -6.72
N GLY A 183 -1.54 3.87 -7.50
CA GLY A 183 -2.37 4.96 -7.00
C GLY A 183 -1.56 6.12 -6.41
N ILE A 184 -0.62 5.82 -5.50
CA ILE A 184 0.25 6.78 -4.82
C ILE A 184 1.71 6.40 -5.07
N PRO A 185 2.61 7.37 -5.32
CA PRO A 185 4.01 7.08 -5.57
C PRO A 185 4.76 6.85 -4.26
N TYR A 186 5.74 5.96 -4.33
CA TYR A 186 6.63 5.66 -3.20
C TYR A 186 8.01 5.25 -3.69
N GLN A 187 9.01 5.61 -2.90
CA GLN A 187 10.42 5.53 -3.26
C GLN A 187 11.22 4.88 -2.13
N LEU A 188 12.08 3.92 -2.48
CA LEU A 188 13.04 3.34 -1.55
C LEU A 188 14.31 4.19 -1.46
N TYR A 189 14.82 4.29 -0.24
CA TYR A 189 16.17 4.73 0.09
C TYR A 189 16.88 3.65 0.88
N ARG A 190 18.17 3.48 0.61
CA ARG A 190 19.06 2.56 1.33
C ARG A 190 19.88 3.37 2.33
N CYS A 191 19.62 3.18 3.62
CA CYS A 191 20.30 3.91 4.68
C CYS A 191 21.50 3.13 5.19
N ARG A 192 22.65 3.81 5.28
CA ARG A 192 23.92 3.28 5.77
C ARG A 192 24.52 4.26 6.76
N LEU A 193 25.45 3.77 7.59
CA LEU A 193 26.27 4.66 8.43
C LEU A 193 26.93 5.72 7.55
N ARG A 194 26.79 6.98 7.95
CA ARG A 194 27.46 8.08 7.28
C ARG A 194 28.95 7.88 7.48
N LYS A 195 29.71 7.71 6.39
CA LYS A 195 31.17 7.78 6.46
C LYS A 195 31.52 9.23 6.76
N THR A 196 31.59 9.59 8.03
CA THR A 196 32.27 10.81 8.45
C THR A 196 33.68 10.76 7.88
N SER A 197 34.17 11.90 7.41
CA SER A 197 35.42 12.06 6.68
C SER A 197 36.69 11.75 7.49
N GLN A 198 36.74 10.62 8.20
CA GLN A 198 37.95 10.10 8.85
C GLN A 198 39.07 9.80 7.85
N SER A 199 38.76 9.64 6.54
CA SER A 199 39.80 9.57 5.50
C SER A 199 40.59 10.87 5.31
N ARG A 200 40.14 12.00 5.86
CA ARG A 200 40.92 13.26 5.83
C ARG A 200 41.91 13.35 6.99
N ILE A 201 41.67 12.68 8.12
CA ILE A 201 42.60 12.67 9.27
C ILE A 201 43.68 11.59 9.08
N GLU A 202 43.32 10.43 8.51
CA GLU A 202 44.28 9.36 8.24
C GLU A 202 45.26 9.73 7.11
N LYS A 203 44.80 10.54 6.13
CA LYS A 203 45.68 11.08 5.08
C LYS A 203 46.66 12.14 5.62
N VAL A 204 46.24 13.00 6.54
CA VAL A 204 47.14 13.99 7.17
C VAL A 204 48.16 13.33 8.10
N ARG A 205 47.86 12.16 8.67
CA ARG A 205 48.80 11.38 9.49
C ARG A 205 49.75 10.51 8.66
N ALA A 206 49.42 10.19 7.42
CA ALA A 206 50.30 9.48 6.49
C ALA A 206 51.24 10.42 5.71
N ASP A 207 50.95 11.73 5.71
CA ASP A 207 51.77 12.78 5.09
C ASP A 207 52.67 13.52 6.12
N LEU A 208 52.80 13.01 7.36
CA LEU A 208 53.72 13.44 8.43
C LEU A 208 54.68 12.30 8.79
#